data_AF-A0A8F5GZC6-F1
#
_entry.id   AF-A0A8F5GZC6-F1
#
_cell.length_a   1.000
_cell.length_b   1.000
_cell.length_c   1.000
_cell.angle_alpha   90.00
_cell.angle_beta   90.00
_cell.angle_gamma   90.00
#
_symmetry.space_group_name_H-M   'P 1'
#
loop_
_entity.id
_entity.type
_entity.pdbx_description
1 polymer ?
#
loop_
_entity_poly.entity_id
_entity_poly.type
_entity_poly.pdbx_seq_one_letter_code
_entity_poly.pdbx_strand_id
1 'polypeptide(L)'
;MTTKHDGKVLLLAFVTQVNGMTKDDIVKILVEQVVAMGFKIRLIALDAGFYTVNVLNFISQFNYIIGVPVRDVKVYEKFDGEYMTNSKRHRRDEQVKFRLIVYRREKIKRKKKVVYFARATNLDLPKKEVLRLYNKVRSPIETSYRNIKAFLPFTSSTKFVFRTLIFVLAMVFYSLYTIFKGVVRREEFRLLLILLFPDDLFNLENSLFKLINMLINVIDLFLGR
;
A
#
# COMPACT_ATOMS: atom_id res chain seq x y z
N MET A 1 0.18 0.39 -5.18
CA MET A 1 0.38 1.77 -4.68
C MET A 1 -0.94 2.31 -4.17
N THR A 2 -0.95 3.02 -3.03
CA THR A 2 -2.14 3.65 -2.46
C THR A 2 -1.89 5.13 -2.23
N THR A 3 -2.94 5.95 -2.32
CA THR A 3 -2.91 7.34 -1.87
C THR A 3 -4.04 7.60 -0.87
N LYS A 4 -3.92 8.67 -0.08
CA LYS A 4 -4.99 9.14 0.80
C LYS A 4 -5.51 10.48 0.27
N HIS A 5 -6.79 10.55 -0.02
CA HIS A 5 -7.49 11.75 -0.47
C HIS A 5 -8.80 11.87 0.32
N ASP A 6 -9.06 13.03 0.92
CA ASP A 6 -10.27 13.32 1.72
C ASP A 6 -10.64 12.26 2.75
N GLY A 7 -9.65 11.76 3.49
CA GLY A 7 -9.85 10.71 4.50
C GLY A 7 -10.00 9.29 3.93
N LYS A 8 -10.22 9.16 2.62
CA LYS A 8 -10.36 7.89 1.88
C LYS A 8 -9.01 7.39 1.38
N VAL A 9 -8.84 6.08 1.35
CA VAL A 9 -7.59 5.43 0.89
C VAL A 9 -7.87 4.75 -0.44
N LEU A 10 -7.35 5.34 -1.51
CA LEU A 10 -7.55 4.90 -2.88
C LEU A 10 -6.43 3.95 -3.29
N LEU A 11 -6.81 2.85 -3.95
CA LEU A 11 -5.88 1.96 -4.65
C LEU A 11 -5.65 2.53 -6.04
N LEU A 12 -4.40 2.88 -6.36
CA LEU A 12 -4.08 3.46 -7.67
C LEU A 12 -3.48 2.42 -8.62
N ALA A 13 -2.64 1.54 -8.10
CA ALA A 13 -1.85 0.64 -8.93
C ALA A 13 -1.63 -0.69 -8.20
N PHE A 14 -1.58 -1.77 -8.95
CA PHE A 14 -1.17 -3.08 -8.44
C PHE A 14 -0.44 -3.84 -9.55
N VAL A 15 0.44 -4.75 -9.16
CA VAL A 15 1.20 -5.60 -10.08
C VAL A 15 1.24 -7.01 -9.53
N THR A 16 1.02 -7.98 -10.41
CA THR A 16 1.21 -9.40 -10.10
C THR A 16 2.69 -9.72 -10.19
N GLN A 17 3.26 -10.26 -9.12
CA GLN A 17 4.66 -10.68 -9.13
C GLN A 17 4.78 -11.99 -9.91
N VAL A 18 5.52 -11.95 -11.02
CA VAL A 18 5.86 -13.13 -11.83
C VAL A 18 7.30 -13.58 -11.55
N ASN A 19 7.60 -14.85 -11.80
CA ASN A 19 8.96 -15.38 -11.64
C ASN A 19 9.94 -14.61 -12.54
N GLY A 20 11.11 -14.26 -12.00
CA GLY A 20 12.14 -13.48 -12.69
C GLY A 20 12.00 -11.97 -12.54
N MET A 21 10.85 -11.45 -12.09
CA MET A 21 10.66 -10.01 -11.88
C MET A 21 11.47 -9.52 -10.67
N THR A 22 12.27 -8.48 -10.89
CA THR A 22 13.08 -7.87 -9.82
C THR A 22 12.22 -6.90 -8.98
N LYS A 23 12.74 -6.52 -7.81
CA LYS A 23 12.06 -5.55 -6.95
C LYS A 23 12.01 -4.17 -7.58
N ASP A 24 13.01 -3.78 -8.36
CA ASP A 24 13.00 -2.49 -9.05
C ASP A 24 12.04 -2.48 -10.24
N ASP A 25 11.86 -3.59 -10.96
CA ASP A 25 10.81 -3.71 -11.99
C ASP A 25 9.42 -3.47 -11.39
N ILE A 26 9.13 -4.09 -10.24
CA ILE A 26 7.87 -3.89 -9.52
C ILE A 26 7.64 -2.40 -9.20
N VAL A 27 8.67 -1.73 -8.68
CA VAL A 27 8.55 -0.31 -8.29
C VAL A 27 8.40 0.59 -9.53
N LYS A 28 9.15 0.33 -10.60
CA LYS A 28 9.06 1.06 -11.88
C LYS A 28 7.66 0.96 -12.47
N ILE A 29 7.13 -0.25 -12.63
CA ILE A 29 5.78 -0.50 -13.18
C ILE A 29 4.72 0.22 -12.35
N LEU A 30 4.81 0.16 -11.01
CA LEU A 30 3.85 0.84 -10.13
C LEU A 30 3.92 2.37 -10.26
N VAL A 31 5.12 2.93 -10.41
CA VAL A 31 5.32 4.37 -10.61
C VAL A 31 4.79 4.80 -11.98
N GLU A 32 5.10 4.06 -13.03
CA GLU A 32 4.63 4.31 -14.40
C GLU A 32 3.10 4.31 -14.47
N GLN A 33 2.43 3.32 -13.87
CA GLN A 33 0.97 3.26 -13.81
C GLN A 33 0.36 4.52 -13.16
N VAL A 34 0.97 5.02 -12.07
CA VAL A 34 0.47 6.21 -11.36
C VAL A 34 0.73 7.49 -12.15
N VAL A 35 1.89 7.60 -12.80
CA VAL A 35 2.22 8.76 -13.64
C VAL A 35 1.36 8.79 -14.90
N ALA A 36 1.07 7.64 -15.51
CA ALA A 36 0.18 7.52 -16.67
C ALA A 36 -1.26 7.97 -16.37
N MET A 37 -1.69 7.88 -15.11
CA MET A 37 -2.97 8.43 -14.63
C MET A 37 -2.94 9.95 -14.40
N GLY A 38 -1.81 10.63 -14.65
CA GLY A 38 -1.63 12.07 -14.49
C GLY A 38 -1.27 12.51 -13.06
N PHE A 39 -0.98 11.59 -12.14
CA PHE A 39 -0.63 11.95 -10.77
C PHE A 39 0.84 12.34 -10.63
N LYS A 40 1.11 13.48 -9.99
CA LYS A 40 2.45 13.86 -9.57
C LYS A 40 2.82 13.20 -8.25
N ILE A 41 3.89 12.39 -8.26
CA ILE A 41 4.40 11.70 -7.07
C ILE A 41 5.20 12.69 -6.21
N ARG A 42 4.71 12.99 -5.00
CA ARG A 42 5.40 13.89 -4.05
C ARG A 42 6.35 13.18 -3.09
N LEU A 43 6.06 11.91 -2.77
CA LEU A 43 6.82 11.09 -1.84
C LEU A 43 6.56 9.61 -2.10
N ILE A 44 7.62 8.81 -2.09
CA ILE A 44 7.56 7.35 -2.14
C ILE A 44 7.92 6.77 -0.77
N ALA A 45 7.01 5.98 -0.18
CA ALA A 45 7.28 5.25 1.05
C ALA A 45 7.30 3.75 0.81
N LEU A 46 8.43 3.09 1.11
CA LEU A 46 8.63 1.66 0.87
C LEU A 46 8.97 0.90 2.16
N ASP A 47 8.62 -0.38 2.22
CA ASP A 47 9.03 -1.25 3.32
C ASP A 47 10.44 -1.82 3.10
N ALA A 48 11.03 -2.35 4.17
CA ALA A 48 12.36 -2.97 4.16
C ALA A 48 12.47 -4.16 3.18
N GLY A 49 11.35 -4.77 2.80
CA GLY A 49 11.31 -5.78 1.75
C GLY A 49 11.77 -5.27 0.38
N PHE A 50 11.69 -3.97 0.11
CA PHE A 50 12.12 -3.34 -1.15
C PHE A 50 13.54 -2.74 -1.07
N TYR A 51 14.25 -2.92 0.04
CA TYR A 51 15.61 -2.39 0.19
C TYR A 51 16.60 -3.15 -0.71
N THR A 52 16.94 -2.54 -1.85
CA THR A 52 18.02 -2.96 -2.76
C THR A 52 18.69 -1.72 -3.37
N VAL A 53 19.93 -1.89 -3.84
CA VAL A 53 20.68 -0.81 -4.53
C VAL A 53 19.92 -0.32 -5.76
N ASN A 54 19.41 -1.23 -6.61
CA ASN A 54 18.62 -0.85 -7.79
C ASN A 54 17.36 -0.04 -7.45
N VAL A 55 16.61 -0.43 -6.41
CA VAL A 55 15.43 0.31 -5.98
C VAL A 55 15.82 1.69 -5.45
N LEU A 56 16.88 1.78 -4.64
CA LEU A 56 17.40 3.05 -4.13
C LEU A 56 17.84 3.99 -5.26
N ASN A 57 18.57 3.47 -6.25
CA ASN A 57 18.96 4.23 -7.43
C ASN A 57 17.74 4.76 -8.19
N PHE A 58 16.74 3.89 -8.45
CA PHE A 58 15.53 4.32 -9.14
C PHE A 58 14.73 5.37 -8.35
N ILE A 59 14.53 5.19 -7.04
CA ILE A 59 13.71 6.12 -6.25
C ILE A 59 14.44 7.41 -5.86
N SER A 60 15.77 7.49 -6.05
CA SER A 60 16.58 8.66 -5.70
C SER A 60 16.15 9.95 -6.43
N GLN A 61 15.55 9.80 -7.62
CA GLN A 61 14.96 10.91 -8.39
C GLN A 61 13.69 11.49 -7.74
N PHE A 62 13.11 10.80 -6.76
CA PHE A 62 11.94 11.24 -6.01
C PHE A 62 12.31 11.52 -4.55
N ASN A 63 11.46 12.28 -3.86
CA ASN A 63 11.48 12.25 -2.40
C ASN A 63 11.08 10.85 -1.92
N TYR A 64 11.86 10.24 -1.03
CA TYR A 64 11.55 8.89 -0.55
C TYR A 64 11.86 8.66 0.92
N ILE A 65 11.17 7.68 1.50
CA ILE A 65 11.50 7.07 2.79
C ILE A 65 11.34 5.55 2.66
N ILE A 66 12.40 4.80 2.87
CA ILE A 66 12.38 3.32 2.81
C ILE A 66 12.80 2.72 4.15
N GLY A 67 12.14 1.62 4.53
CA GLY A 67 12.61 0.78 5.64
C GLY A 67 13.96 0.15 5.31
N VAL A 68 14.86 0.10 6.28
CA VAL A 68 16.15 -0.59 6.10
C VAL A 68 16.26 -1.70 7.14
N PRO A 69 16.59 -2.94 6.74
CA PRO A 69 16.93 -3.99 7.69
C PRO A 69 18.19 -3.59 8.48
N VAL A 70 18.08 -3.50 9.80
CA VAL A 70 19.23 -3.12 10.67
C VAL A 70 20.42 -4.06 10.48
N ARG A 71 20.17 -5.33 10.15
CA ARG A 71 21.21 -6.33 9.87
C ARG A 71 22.09 -5.96 8.67
N ASP A 72 21.55 -5.24 7.69
CA ASP A 72 22.24 -4.91 6.45
C ASP A 72 23.16 -3.70 6.64
N VAL A 73 22.75 -2.74 7.50
CA VAL A 73 23.56 -1.56 7.84
C VAL A 73 24.49 -1.79 9.03
N LYS A 74 24.22 -2.80 9.87
CA LYS A 74 24.99 -3.15 11.07
C LYS A 74 25.15 -2.00 12.09
N VAL A 75 24.29 -0.99 12.04
CA VAL A 75 24.27 0.13 13.01
C VAL A 75 23.25 -0.18 14.12
N TYR A 76 23.75 -0.45 15.32
CA TYR A 76 22.94 -0.84 16.50
C TYR A 76 22.87 0.27 17.57
N GLU A 77 22.79 1.51 17.13
CA GLU A 77 22.72 2.68 18.00
C GLU A 77 21.80 3.76 17.42
N LYS A 78 21.61 4.87 18.14
CA LYS A 78 20.91 6.03 17.59
C LYS A 78 21.84 6.71 16.59
N PHE A 79 21.47 6.69 15.32
CA PHE A 79 22.23 7.29 14.24
C PHE A 79 21.32 8.18 13.40
N ASP A 80 21.85 9.30 12.93
CA ASP A 80 21.22 10.18 11.95
C ASP A 80 22.34 10.86 11.16
N GLY A 81 22.54 10.44 9.92
CA GLY A 81 23.66 10.93 9.11
C GLY A 81 23.71 10.28 7.73
N GLU A 82 24.70 10.67 6.94
CA GLU A 82 24.92 10.09 5.63
C GLU A 82 25.44 8.65 5.74
N TYR A 83 24.94 7.77 4.88
CA TYR A 83 25.31 6.37 4.81
C TYR A 83 25.37 5.95 3.35
N MET A 84 26.35 5.11 3.02
CA MET A 84 26.51 4.53 1.69
C MET A 84 26.22 3.04 1.74
N THR A 85 25.46 2.51 0.79
CA THR A 85 25.22 1.06 0.72
C THR A 85 26.55 0.29 0.65
N ASN A 86 26.55 -0.93 1.20
CA ASN A 86 27.71 -1.82 1.16
C ASN A 86 27.29 -3.21 0.65
N SER A 87 26.71 -3.24 -0.55
CA SER A 87 26.30 -4.50 -1.17
C SER A 87 27.47 -5.15 -1.89
N LYS A 88 27.75 -6.43 -1.58
CA LYS A 88 28.78 -7.22 -2.28
C LYS A 88 28.47 -7.51 -3.75
N ARG A 89 27.22 -7.34 -4.18
CA ARG A 89 26.77 -7.62 -5.56
C ARG A 89 27.00 -6.44 -6.51
N HIS A 90 27.39 -5.29 -5.99
CA HIS A 90 27.54 -4.05 -6.74
C HIS A 90 28.95 -3.50 -6.56
N ARG A 91 29.48 -2.85 -7.60
CA ARG A 91 30.76 -2.14 -7.52
C ARG A 91 30.64 -0.91 -6.60
N ARG A 92 31.77 -0.30 -6.23
CA ARG A 92 31.78 0.83 -5.27
C ARG A 92 31.07 2.07 -5.83
N ASP A 93 31.19 2.30 -7.12
CA ASP A 93 30.56 3.37 -7.90
C ASP A 93 29.04 3.19 -8.06
N GLU A 94 28.55 1.96 -7.97
CA GLU A 94 27.11 1.66 -8.03
C GLU A 94 26.40 1.80 -6.67
N GLN A 95 27.15 2.02 -5.58
CA GLN A 95 26.58 2.16 -4.25
C GLN A 95 25.84 3.50 -4.11
N VAL A 96 24.73 3.48 -3.37
CA VAL A 96 23.87 4.67 -3.19
C VAL A 96 24.17 5.33 -1.86
N LYS A 97 24.40 6.64 -1.88
CA LYS A 97 24.47 7.49 -0.70
C LYS A 97 23.08 7.99 -0.32
N PHE A 98 22.75 7.93 0.96
CA PHE A 98 21.48 8.42 1.49
C PHE A 98 21.60 8.76 2.98
N ARG A 99 20.63 9.50 3.51
CA ARG A 99 20.56 9.75 4.95
C ARG A 99 19.93 8.55 5.66
N LEU A 100 20.67 7.94 6.58
CA LEU A 100 20.24 6.82 7.42
C LEU A 100 19.82 7.34 8.79
N ILE A 101 18.61 6.97 9.21
CA ILE A 101 18.07 7.26 10.53
C ILE A 101 17.83 5.95 11.27
N VAL A 102 18.60 5.73 12.34
CA VAL A 102 18.43 4.58 13.24
C VAL A 102 17.86 5.05 14.58
N TYR A 103 16.84 4.35 15.06
CA TYR A 103 16.22 4.65 16.34
C TYR A 103 15.87 3.39 17.11
N ARG A 104 15.99 3.52 18.43
CA ARG A 104 15.62 2.48 19.38
C ARG A 104 14.13 2.58 19.67
N ARG A 105 13.44 1.42 19.69
CA ARG A 105 12.10 1.30 20.24
C ARG A 105 12.05 0.07 21.12
N GLU A 106 11.57 0.25 22.33
CA GLU A 106 11.36 -0.87 23.25
C GLU A 106 10.06 -1.58 22.86
N LYS A 107 10.13 -2.89 22.64
CA LYS A 107 8.92 -3.70 22.53
C LYS A 107 8.59 -4.26 23.90
N ILE A 108 7.44 -3.84 24.43
CA ILE A 108 6.79 -4.46 25.58
C ILE A 108 6.06 -5.71 25.06
N LYS A 109 6.79 -6.82 24.93
CA LYS A 109 6.20 -8.16 25.07
C LYS A 109 6.82 -8.79 26.33
N ARG A 110 6.34 -9.97 26.74
CA ARG A 110 6.68 -10.72 27.98
C ARG A 110 8.15 -10.64 28.48
N LYS A 111 9.14 -10.26 27.65
CA LYS A 111 10.48 -9.78 28.04
C LYS A 111 10.77 -8.43 27.37
N LYS A 112 11.28 -7.44 28.12
CA LYS A 112 11.76 -6.15 27.57
C LYS A 112 12.86 -6.43 26.53
N LYS A 113 12.52 -6.32 25.25
CA LYS A 113 13.49 -6.48 24.15
C LYS A 113 13.66 -5.15 23.42
N VAL A 114 14.90 -4.68 23.40
CA VAL A 114 15.31 -3.51 22.63
C VAL A 114 15.35 -3.88 21.16
N VAL A 115 14.62 -3.15 20.31
CA VAL A 115 14.64 -3.33 18.86
C VAL A 115 15.05 -2.03 18.19
N TYR A 116 16.03 -2.12 17.29
CA TYR A 116 16.45 -1.02 16.44
C TYR A 116 15.63 -1.03 15.16
N PHE A 117 15.29 0.17 14.69
CA PHE A 117 14.64 0.41 13.41
C PHE A 117 15.49 1.38 12.61
N ALA A 118 15.69 1.07 11.33
CA ALA A 118 16.45 1.90 10.41
C ALA A 118 15.58 2.37 9.24
N ARG A 119 15.79 3.61 8.82
CA ARG A 119 15.11 4.25 7.69
C ARG A 119 16.14 4.95 6.82
N ALA A 120 16.02 4.80 5.51
CA ALA A 120 16.79 5.57 4.53
C ALA A 120 15.87 6.62 3.90
N THR A 121 16.40 7.83 3.72
CA THR A 121 15.66 8.99 3.20
C THR A 121 16.61 9.93 2.49
N ASN A 122 16.10 10.72 1.55
CA ASN A 122 16.78 11.90 0.99
C ASN A 122 16.17 13.22 1.48
N LEU A 123 15.18 13.16 2.36
CA LEU A 123 14.52 14.33 2.93
C LEU A 123 15.41 15.05 3.96
N ASP A 124 15.50 16.37 3.81
CA ASP A 124 16.05 17.27 4.81
C ASP A 124 14.98 17.69 5.83
N LEU A 125 14.48 16.71 6.59
CA LEU A 125 13.49 16.92 7.64
C LEU A 125 14.00 16.39 8.98
N PRO A 126 13.52 16.92 10.12
CA PRO A 126 13.82 16.34 11.42
C PRO A 126 13.37 14.88 11.50
N LYS A 127 14.14 14.05 12.20
CA LYS A 127 13.86 12.62 12.42
C LYS A 127 12.40 12.33 12.81
N LYS A 128 11.82 13.12 13.71
CA LYS A 128 10.43 12.94 14.16
C LYS A 128 9.43 13.09 13.02
N GLU A 129 9.66 14.02 12.12
CA GLU A 129 8.80 14.29 10.96
C GLU A 129 8.92 13.21 9.91
N VAL A 130 10.15 12.76 9.59
CA VAL A 130 10.38 11.63 8.68
C VAL A 130 9.61 10.39 9.15
N LEU A 131 9.69 10.06 10.45
CA LEU A 131 8.95 8.93 11.02
C LEU A 131 7.43 9.13 10.98
N ARG A 132 6.95 10.35 11.24
CA ARG A 132 5.52 10.68 11.16
C ARG A 132 5.01 10.54 9.73
N LEU A 133 5.75 11.05 8.76
CA LEU A 133 5.42 11.00 7.34
C LEU A 133 5.44 9.57 6.81
N TYR A 134 6.47 8.79 7.16
CA TYR A 134 6.55 7.37 6.83
C TYR A 134 5.33 6.58 7.31
N ASN A 135 4.96 6.73 8.59
CA ASN A 135 3.81 6.03 9.14
C ASN A 135 2.50 6.50 8.48
N LYS A 136 2.36 7.81 8.22
CA LYS A 136 1.19 8.39 7.56
C LYS A 136 0.97 7.80 6.15
N VAL A 137 2.03 7.57 5.39
CA VAL A 137 1.94 7.03 4.01
C VAL A 137 1.87 5.50 3.98
N ARG A 138 2.58 4.81 4.88
CA ARG A 138 2.62 3.34 4.94
C ARG A 138 1.34 2.74 5.52
N SER A 139 0.84 3.26 6.65
CA SER A 139 -0.29 2.65 7.37
C SER A 139 -1.56 2.47 6.52
N PRO A 140 -1.90 3.37 5.60
CA PRO A 140 -2.97 3.16 4.62
C PRO A 140 -2.85 1.84 3.84
N ILE A 141 -1.64 1.47 3.37
CA ILE A 141 -1.42 0.24 2.59
C ILE A 141 -1.80 -1.00 3.40
N GLU A 142 -1.30 -1.10 4.63
CA GLU A 142 -1.57 -2.24 5.52
C GLU A 142 -3.07 -2.32 5.87
N THR A 143 -3.70 -1.16 6.08
CA THR A 143 -5.14 -1.06 6.39
C THR A 143 -6.00 -1.47 5.19
N SER A 144 -5.68 -0.97 3.99
CA SER A 144 -6.35 -1.34 2.76
C SER A 144 -6.22 -2.82 2.47
N TYR A 145 -5.02 -3.40 2.61
CA TYR A 145 -4.82 -4.83 2.43
C TYR A 145 -5.66 -5.68 3.39
N ARG A 146 -5.76 -5.28 4.67
CA ARG A 146 -6.65 -5.95 5.64
C ARG A 146 -8.13 -5.84 5.24
N ASN A 147 -8.56 -4.70 4.72
CA ASN A 147 -9.94 -4.52 4.28
C ASN A 147 -10.25 -5.32 3.01
N ILE A 148 -9.35 -5.34 2.02
CA ILE A 148 -9.47 -6.19 0.82
C ILE A 148 -9.62 -7.66 1.23
N LYS A 149 -8.82 -8.12 2.20
CA LYS A 149 -8.93 -9.48 2.74
C LYS A 149 -10.30 -9.80 3.33
N ALA A 150 -11.02 -8.82 3.88
CA ALA A 150 -12.37 -9.05 4.40
C ALA A 150 -13.39 -9.32 3.28
N PHE A 151 -13.11 -8.88 2.05
CA PHE A 151 -13.95 -9.14 0.88
C PHE A 151 -13.59 -10.44 0.14
N LEU A 152 -12.51 -11.12 0.52
CA LEU A 152 -12.13 -12.38 -0.13
C LEU A 152 -13.12 -13.50 0.27
N PRO A 153 -13.76 -14.17 -0.70
CA PRO A 153 -14.47 -15.40 -0.41
C PRO A 153 -13.50 -16.51 -0.01
N PHE A 154 -13.97 -17.45 0.81
CA PHE A 154 -13.21 -18.66 1.09
C PHE A 154 -13.23 -19.56 -0.16
N THR A 155 -12.06 -19.83 -0.73
CA THR A 155 -11.93 -20.68 -1.92
C THR A 155 -10.94 -21.81 -1.64
N SER A 156 -11.29 -23.05 -2.00
CA SER A 156 -10.40 -24.22 -1.92
C SER A 156 -9.51 -24.39 -3.15
N SER A 157 -9.79 -23.67 -4.25
CA SER A 157 -9.05 -23.78 -5.51
C SER A 157 -7.57 -23.43 -5.36
N THR A 158 -6.71 -24.27 -5.95
CA THR A 158 -5.25 -24.08 -6.00
C THR A 158 -4.78 -23.35 -7.25
N LYS A 159 -5.65 -23.16 -8.25
CA LYS A 159 -5.29 -22.51 -9.52
C LYS A 159 -4.94 -21.04 -9.31
N PHE A 160 -3.72 -20.65 -9.68
CA PHE A 160 -3.22 -19.28 -9.52
C PHE A 160 -4.09 -18.23 -10.23
N VAL A 161 -4.52 -18.52 -11.46
CA VAL A 161 -5.39 -17.64 -12.25
C VAL A 161 -6.70 -17.35 -11.50
N PHE A 162 -7.33 -18.38 -10.95
CA PHE A 162 -8.56 -18.23 -10.18
C PHE A 162 -8.35 -17.42 -8.89
N ARG A 163 -7.27 -17.70 -8.14
CA ARG A 163 -6.93 -16.91 -6.94
C ARG A 163 -6.67 -15.45 -7.27
N THR A 164 -6.04 -15.17 -8.40
CA THR A 164 -5.78 -13.81 -8.89
C THR A 164 -7.08 -13.10 -9.25
N LEU A 165 -7.97 -13.77 -9.98
CA LEU A 165 -9.30 -13.23 -10.34
C LEU A 165 -10.10 -12.85 -9.08
N ILE A 166 -10.18 -13.75 -8.10
CA ILE A 166 -10.88 -13.51 -6.84
C ILE A 166 -10.25 -12.36 -6.05
N PHE A 167 -8.92 -12.25 -6.08
CA PHE A 167 -8.22 -11.14 -5.44
C PHE A 167 -8.52 -9.80 -6.12
N VAL A 168 -8.48 -9.74 -7.45
CA VAL A 168 -8.85 -8.53 -8.21
C VAL A 168 -10.29 -8.13 -7.92
N LEU A 169 -11.22 -9.09 -7.87
CA LEU A 169 -12.61 -8.83 -7.53
C LEU A 169 -12.76 -8.21 -6.13
N ALA A 170 -12.05 -8.75 -5.13
CA ALA A 170 -12.02 -8.16 -3.79
C ALA A 170 -11.42 -6.74 -3.76
N MET A 171 -10.46 -6.42 -4.63
CA MET A 171 -9.93 -5.06 -4.77
C MET A 171 -10.97 -4.11 -5.36
N VAL A 172 -11.77 -4.56 -6.34
CA VAL A 172 -12.87 -3.78 -6.91
C VAL A 172 -13.92 -3.49 -5.83
N PHE A 173 -14.37 -4.50 -5.09
CA PHE A 173 -15.32 -4.31 -3.99
C PHE A 173 -14.80 -3.38 -2.90
N TYR A 174 -13.53 -3.48 -2.53
CA TYR A 174 -12.92 -2.53 -1.59
C TYR A 174 -12.87 -1.10 -2.14
N SER A 175 -12.57 -0.94 -3.43
CA SER A 175 -12.53 0.38 -4.06
C SER A 175 -13.92 1.01 -4.09
N LEU A 176 -14.95 0.22 -4.41
CA LEU A 176 -16.35 0.64 -4.34
C LEU A 176 -16.76 1.00 -2.90
N TYR A 177 -16.46 0.15 -1.92
CA TYR A 177 -16.69 0.43 -0.50
C TYR A 177 -16.03 1.74 -0.04
N THR A 178 -14.86 2.08 -0.58
CA THR A 178 -14.14 3.30 -0.22
C THR A 178 -14.94 4.56 -0.58
N ILE A 179 -15.78 4.52 -1.61
CA ILE A 179 -16.68 5.61 -1.99
C ILE A 179 -17.73 5.83 -0.88
N PHE A 180 -18.34 4.74 -0.41
CA PHE A 180 -19.38 4.73 0.65
C PHE A 180 -18.84 4.81 2.08
N LYS A 181 -17.51 4.84 2.23
CA LYS A 181 -16.86 4.85 3.53
C LYS A 181 -17.23 6.14 4.29
N GLY A 182 -17.90 5.97 5.42
CA GLY A 182 -18.45 7.06 6.23
C GLY A 182 -19.98 7.06 6.28
N VAL A 183 -20.62 6.42 5.30
CA VAL A 183 -22.08 6.25 5.23
C VAL A 183 -22.48 4.83 5.64
N VAL A 184 -21.80 3.82 5.11
CA VAL A 184 -22.13 2.40 5.32
C VAL A 184 -20.98 1.69 6.03
N ARG A 185 -21.28 0.85 7.02
CA ARG A 185 -20.25 0.01 7.66
C ARG A 185 -19.79 -1.07 6.70
N ARG A 186 -18.54 -1.50 6.82
CA ARG A 186 -17.96 -2.55 5.95
C ARG A 186 -18.82 -3.83 5.89
N GLU A 187 -19.34 -4.28 7.03
CA GLU A 187 -20.14 -5.52 7.08
C GLU A 187 -21.52 -5.33 6.43
N GLU A 188 -22.15 -4.17 6.59
CA GLU A 188 -23.40 -3.82 5.90
C GLU A 188 -23.19 -3.79 4.38
N PHE A 189 -22.08 -3.17 3.93
CA PHE A 189 -21.73 -3.16 2.51
C PHE A 189 -21.49 -4.57 1.95
N ARG A 190 -20.90 -5.48 2.75
CA ARG A 190 -20.75 -6.89 2.36
C ARG A 190 -22.08 -7.61 2.25
N LEU A 191 -23.01 -7.36 3.16
CA LEU A 191 -24.36 -7.93 3.09
C LEU A 191 -25.12 -7.41 1.87
N LEU A 192 -25.02 -6.10 1.58
CA LEU A 192 -25.58 -5.54 0.35
C LEU A 192 -25.00 -6.20 -0.89
N LEU A 193 -23.68 -6.40 -0.95
CA LEU A 193 -23.06 -7.15 -2.05
C LEU A 193 -23.62 -8.57 -2.19
N ILE A 194 -23.86 -9.29 -1.10
CA ILE A 194 -24.44 -10.64 -1.15
C ILE A 194 -25.89 -10.60 -1.64
N LEU A 195 -26.68 -9.65 -1.13
CA LEU A 195 -28.08 -9.45 -1.52
C LEU A 195 -28.24 -8.96 -2.97
N LEU A 196 -27.17 -8.42 -3.56
CA LEU A 196 -27.10 -8.00 -4.97
C LEU A 196 -26.87 -9.17 -5.94
N PHE A 197 -26.47 -10.34 -5.45
CA PHE A 197 -26.34 -11.57 -6.24
C PHE A 197 -27.37 -12.65 -5.86
N PRO A 198 -28.70 -12.40 -5.86
CA PRO A 198 -29.66 -13.49 -5.85
C PRO A 198 -29.65 -14.21 -7.21
N ASP A 199 -30.09 -15.47 -7.22
CA ASP A 199 -29.94 -16.50 -8.28
C ASP A 199 -30.35 -16.14 -9.72
N ASP A 200 -30.95 -14.97 -9.97
CA ASP A 200 -31.34 -14.51 -11.31
C ASP A 200 -30.22 -13.71 -12.00
N LEU A 201 -29.16 -14.42 -12.40
CA LEU A 201 -28.12 -13.89 -13.29
C LEU A 201 -28.66 -13.46 -14.68
N PHE A 202 -29.92 -13.79 -14.99
CA PHE A 202 -30.59 -13.53 -16.28
C PHE A 202 -31.23 -12.14 -16.39
N ASN A 203 -31.33 -11.36 -15.31
CA ASN A 203 -32.00 -10.05 -15.30
C ASN A 203 -31.05 -8.90 -14.91
N LEU A 204 -29.83 -8.93 -15.46
CA LEU A 204 -28.75 -7.99 -15.13
C LEU A 204 -29.15 -6.52 -15.30
N GLU A 205 -29.93 -6.19 -16.34
CA GLU A 205 -30.43 -4.82 -16.58
C GLU A 205 -31.37 -4.34 -15.48
N ASN A 206 -32.35 -5.15 -15.09
CA ASN A 206 -33.32 -4.80 -14.05
C ASN A 206 -32.67 -4.67 -12.67
N SER A 207 -31.71 -5.53 -12.37
CA SER A 207 -30.93 -5.48 -11.13
C SER A 207 -30.03 -4.24 -11.09
N LEU A 208 -29.35 -3.89 -12.20
CA LEU A 208 -28.55 -2.66 -12.31
C LEU A 208 -29.40 -1.40 -12.23
N PHE A 209 -30.59 -1.37 -12.85
CA PHE A 209 -31.50 -0.23 -12.80
C PHE A 209 -32.06 0.00 -11.39
N LYS A 210 -32.42 -1.08 -10.69
CA LYS A 210 -32.77 -1.03 -9.25
C LYS A 210 -31.60 -0.52 -8.40
N LEU A 211 -30.36 -0.90 -8.73
CA LEU A 211 -29.15 -0.49 -8.03
C LEU A 211 -28.86 1.01 -8.22
N ILE A 212 -28.96 1.51 -9.45
CA ILE A 212 -28.85 2.94 -9.77
C ILE A 212 -29.95 3.72 -9.06
N ASN A 213 -31.21 3.27 -9.13
CA ASN A 213 -32.31 3.95 -8.45
C ASN A 213 -32.21 3.89 -6.92
N MET A 214 -31.77 2.77 -6.34
CA MET A 214 -31.55 2.67 -4.90
C MET A 214 -30.38 3.56 -4.46
N LEU A 215 -29.30 3.63 -5.24
CA LEU A 215 -28.18 4.54 -4.99
C LEU A 215 -28.60 6.00 -5.13
N ILE A 216 -29.35 6.36 -6.17
CA ILE A 216 -29.87 7.72 -6.37
C ILE A 216 -30.80 8.09 -5.21
N ASN A 217 -31.75 7.23 -4.85
CA ASN A 217 -32.66 7.50 -3.73
C ASN A 217 -31.92 7.61 -2.39
N VAL A 218 -30.90 6.80 -2.15
CA VAL A 218 -30.04 6.92 -0.96
C VAL A 218 -29.14 8.14 -1.04
N ILE A 219 -28.79 8.65 -2.21
CA ILE A 219 -28.04 9.91 -2.36
C ILE A 219 -28.98 11.12 -2.14
N ASP A 220 -30.17 11.10 -2.73
CA ASP A 220 -31.19 12.15 -2.63
C ASP A 220 -31.75 12.29 -1.21
N LEU A 221 -31.99 11.18 -0.51
CA LEU A 221 -32.43 11.18 0.88
C LEU A 221 -31.38 11.81 1.83
N PHE A 222 -30.11 11.84 1.43
CA PHE A 222 -29.00 12.36 2.23
C PHE A 222 -28.51 13.75 1.75
N LEU A 223 -28.87 14.19 0.54
CA LEU A 223 -28.65 15.55 0.03
C LEU A 223 -29.84 16.49 0.31
N GLY A 224 -31.00 15.95 0.67
CA GLY A 224 -32.20 16.70 1.07
C GLY A 224 -32.22 17.22 2.51
N ARG A 225 -31.06 17.49 3.13
CA ARG A 225 -30.93 18.22 4.41
C ARG A 225 -29.67 19.08 4.45
#